data_AF-A0A0F9WQY7-F1
#
_entry.id   AF-A0A0F9WQY7-F1
#
_cell.length_a   1.000
_cell.length_b   1.000
_cell.length_c   1.000
_cell.angle_alpha   90.00
_cell.angle_beta   90.00
_cell.angle_gamma   90.00
#
_symmetry.space_group_name_H-M   'P 1'
#
loop_
_entity.id
_entity.type
_entity.pdbx_description
1 polymer ?
#
loop_
_entity_poly.entity_id
_entity_poly.type
_entity_poly.pdbx_seq_one_letter_code
_entity_poly.pdbx_strand_id
1 'polypeptide(L)'
;MDHKLKSFIYTSIPDYYVVERIYSFVVKARLSLCILFNAKYIYDKYTTRQNIYDYPSTEHYSTSTNYKCNVEYDRYLLFICSTIISSKIYLDCSFTNDSWTEICHFPVLYINKVEYKILKELDYNVFMPYENLEMLYREYGEKLELHNEEKRKKRTLRRFLNLFICM
;
A
#
# COMPACT_ATOMS: atom_id res chain seq x y z
N MET A 1 -3.83 9.15 -13.50
CA MET A 1 -3.06 8.97 -12.25
C MET A 1 -3.43 7.62 -11.63
N ASP A 2 -4.72 7.38 -11.40
CA ASP A 2 -5.25 6.19 -10.71
C ASP A 2 -5.06 4.86 -11.43
N HIS A 3 -5.24 4.82 -12.76
CA HIS A 3 -5.34 3.55 -13.48
C HIS A 3 -4.03 2.74 -13.52
N LYS A 4 -2.87 3.40 -13.60
CA LYS A 4 -1.56 2.74 -13.65
C LYS A 4 -1.14 2.18 -12.29
N LEU A 5 -1.36 2.94 -11.22
CA LEU A 5 -1.03 2.47 -9.87
C LEU A 5 -1.95 1.31 -9.46
N LYS A 6 -3.24 1.40 -9.79
CA LYS A 6 -4.17 0.29 -9.65
C LYS A 6 -3.70 -0.90 -10.47
N SER A 7 -3.37 -0.69 -11.75
CA SER A 7 -2.83 -1.75 -12.64
C SER A 7 -1.58 -2.40 -12.05
N PHE A 8 -0.69 -1.63 -11.43
CA PHE A 8 0.51 -2.15 -10.77
C PHE A 8 0.15 -3.08 -9.60
N ILE A 9 -0.81 -2.70 -8.76
CA ILE A 9 -1.27 -3.55 -7.64
C ILE A 9 -2.02 -4.79 -8.19
N TYR A 10 -2.81 -4.64 -9.26
CA TYR A 10 -3.51 -5.74 -9.94
C TYR A 10 -2.59 -6.85 -10.44
N THR A 11 -1.33 -6.55 -10.76
CA THR A 11 -0.37 -7.58 -11.20
C THR A 11 -0.14 -8.67 -10.14
N SER A 12 -0.38 -8.35 -8.87
CA SER A 12 -0.16 -9.24 -7.72
C SER A 12 -1.42 -9.66 -6.99
N ILE A 13 -2.49 -8.88 -7.13
CA ILE A 13 -3.76 -9.06 -6.43
C ILE A 13 -4.87 -9.08 -7.48
N PRO A 14 -5.40 -10.26 -7.84
CA PRO A 14 -6.42 -10.36 -8.88
C PRO A 14 -7.80 -9.88 -8.43
N ASP A 15 -8.00 -9.69 -7.13
CA ASP A 15 -9.28 -9.26 -6.56
C ASP A 15 -9.48 -7.75 -6.71
N TYR A 16 -10.48 -7.37 -7.53
CA TYR A 16 -10.83 -5.99 -7.78
C TYR A 16 -11.19 -5.19 -6.53
N TYR A 17 -12.00 -5.76 -5.64
CA TYR A 17 -12.45 -5.09 -4.43
C TYR A 17 -11.29 -4.86 -3.45
N VAL A 18 -10.38 -5.82 -3.34
CA VAL A 18 -9.18 -5.68 -2.51
C VAL A 18 -8.28 -4.57 -3.07
N VAL A 19 -8.05 -4.53 -4.39
CA VAL A 19 -7.23 -3.49 -5.02
C VAL A 19 -7.83 -2.09 -4.81
N GLU A 20 -9.14 -1.94 -4.97
CA GLU A 20 -9.83 -0.66 -4.70
C GLU A 20 -9.68 -0.21 -3.24
N ARG A 21 -9.80 -1.15 -2.29
CA ARG A 21 -9.59 -0.86 -0.87
C ARG A 21 -8.14 -0.45 -0.58
N ILE A 22 -7.16 -1.17 -1.12
CA ILE A 22 -5.73 -0.82 -1.00
C ILE A 22 -5.49 0.56 -1.58
N TYR A 23 -6.00 0.83 -2.78
CA TYR A 23 -5.83 2.11 -3.44
C TYR A 23 -6.40 3.26 -2.59
N SER A 24 -7.62 3.10 -2.05
CA SER A 24 -8.23 4.06 -1.14
C SER A 24 -7.36 4.31 0.10
N PHE A 25 -6.80 3.24 0.68
CA PHE A 25 -5.87 3.32 1.81
C PHE A 25 -4.60 4.09 1.46
N VAL A 26 -3.93 3.76 0.35
CA VAL A 26 -2.68 4.41 -0.10
C VAL A 26 -2.89 5.90 -0.29
N VAL A 27 -4.01 6.30 -0.89
CA VAL A 27 -4.37 7.72 -1.10
C VAL A 27 -4.63 8.43 0.24
N LYS A 28 -5.36 7.80 1.17
CA LYS A 28 -5.64 8.36 2.50
C LYS A 28 -4.38 8.53 3.34
N ALA A 29 -3.51 7.51 3.35
CA ALA A 29 -2.26 7.51 4.10
C ALA A 29 -1.14 8.34 3.46
N ARG A 30 -1.36 8.90 2.26
CA ARG A 30 -0.40 9.75 1.51
C ARG A 30 0.99 9.12 1.39
N LEU A 31 1.02 7.82 1.11
CA LEU A 31 2.28 7.07 1.05
C LEU A 31 3.12 7.46 -0.16
N SER A 32 4.44 7.45 0.01
CA SER A 32 5.38 7.63 -1.09
C SER A 32 5.39 6.39 -2.00
N LEU A 33 5.82 6.57 -3.25
CA LEU A 33 5.96 5.46 -4.19
C LEU A 33 6.99 4.43 -3.71
N CYS A 34 8.07 4.84 -3.04
CA CYS A 34 9.06 3.95 -2.40
C CYS A 34 8.37 2.97 -1.47
N ILE A 35 7.55 3.51 -0.57
CA ILE A 35 6.84 2.70 0.41
C ILE A 35 5.95 1.69 -0.31
N LEU A 36 5.21 2.13 -1.33
CA LEU A 36 4.29 1.27 -2.07
C LEU A 36 5.02 0.19 -2.89
N PHE A 37 6.09 0.53 -3.60
CA PHE A 37 6.86 -0.43 -4.40
C PHE A 37 7.50 -1.49 -3.52
N ASN A 38 8.12 -1.08 -2.44
CA ASN A 38 8.71 -2.01 -1.49
C ASN A 38 7.64 -2.83 -0.74
N ALA A 39 6.47 -2.25 -0.45
CA ALA A 39 5.35 -2.99 0.13
C ALA A 39 4.84 -4.09 -0.80
N LYS A 40 4.68 -3.80 -2.09
CA LYS A 40 4.31 -4.82 -3.09
C LYS A 40 5.39 -5.90 -3.20
N TYR A 41 6.67 -5.52 -3.19
CA TYR A 41 7.76 -6.49 -3.21
C TYR A 41 7.74 -7.42 -1.99
N ILE A 42 7.53 -6.89 -0.79
CA ILE A 42 7.36 -7.70 0.43
C ILE A 42 6.18 -8.65 0.27
N TYR A 43 5.03 -8.13 -0.20
CA TYR A 43 3.82 -8.92 -0.43
C TYR A 43 4.09 -10.08 -1.40
N ASP A 44 4.63 -9.79 -2.58
CA ASP A 44 4.92 -10.79 -3.62
C ASP A 44 5.91 -11.85 -3.13
N LYS A 45 6.98 -11.41 -2.46
CA LYS A 45 7.99 -12.31 -1.92
C LYS A 45 7.40 -13.26 -0.88
N TYR A 46 6.52 -12.76 -0.02
CA TYR A 46 5.84 -13.55 0.99
C TYR A 46 4.84 -14.53 0.36
N THR A 47 3.96 -14.07 -0.53
CA THR A 47 2.94 -14.91 -1.17
C THR A 47 3.54 -15.99 -2.05
N THR A 48 4.62 -15.71 -2.77
CA THR A 48 5.36 -16.71 -3.55
C THR A 48 5.97 -17.76 -2.63
N ARG A 49 6.60 -17.37 -1.51
CA ARG A 49 7.21 -18.33 -0.58
C ARG A 49 6.18 -19.25 0.08
N GLN A 50 4.97 -18.75 0.30
CA GLN A 50 3.88 -19.49 0.95
C GLN A 50 2.96 -20.24 -0.05
N ASN A 51 3.23 -20.19 -1.36
CA ASN A 51 2.36 -20.75 -2.41
C ASN A 51 0.89 -20.29 -2.32
N ILE A 52 0.64 -19.05 -1.90
CA ILE A 52 -0.72 -18.54 -1.63
C ILE A 52 -1.54 -18.29 -2.91
N TYR A 53 -0.90 -18.27 -4.08
CA TYR A 53 -1.56 -17.99 -5.36
C TYR A 53 -2.55 -19.07 -5.82
N ASP A 54 -2.48 -20.29 -5.27
CA ASP A 54 -3.28 -21.44 -5.73
C ASP A 54 -4.68 -21.57 -5.10
N TYR A 55 -5.02 -20.75 -4.10
CA TYR A 55 -6.36 -20.79 -3.49
C TYR A 55 -7.27 -19.66 -4.00
N PRO A 56 -8.37 -19.98 -4.69
CA PRO A 56 -9.38 -18.99 -5.02
C PRO A 56 -10.01 -18.50 -3.72
N SER A 57 -10.01 -17.19 -3.56
CA SER A 57 -10.67 -16.46 -2.48
C SER A 57 -12.18 -16.52 -2.66
N THR A 58 -12.76 -17.71 -2.53
CA THR A 58 -14.21 -17.90 -2.54
C THR A 58 -14.69 -17.89 -1.09
N GLU A 59 -15.38 -16.80 -0.74
CA GLU A 59 -16.36 -16.69 0.34
C GLU A 59 -15.86 -16.81 1.79
N HIS A 60 -15.90 -15.71 2.54
CA HIS A 60 -16.62 -15.59 3.82
C HIS A 60 -16.35 -14.22 4.46
N TYR A 61 -17.10 -13.19 4.02
CA TYR A 61 -17.43 -12.07 4.92
C TYR A 61 -18.56 -12.53 5.83
N SER A 62 -18.23 -13.33 6.85
CA SER A 62 -19.19 -13.67 7.90
C SER A 62 -19.05 -12.68 9.04
N THR A 63 -20.01 -11.76 9.13
CA THR A 63 -20.39 -11.06 10.36
C THR A 63 -20.81 -12.10 11.41
N SER A 64 -19.84 -12.64 12.17
CA SER A 64 -20.09 -13.58 13.26
C SER A 64 -18.87 -13.67 14.17
N THR A 65 -19.10 -13.52 15.47
CA THR A 65 -18.15 -13.32 16.57
C THR A 65 -17.29 -14.55 16.93
N ASN A 66 -16.84 -15.35 15.95
CA ASN A 66 -15.95 -16.49 16.16
C ASN A 66 -14.72 -16.41 15.23
N TYR A 67 -13.76 -15.59 15.65
CA TYR A 67 -12.50 -15.31 14.94
C TYR A 67 -11.51 -16.49 15.01
N LYS A 68 -11.82 -17.61 14.35
CA LYS A 68 -10.79 -18.40 13.65
C LYS A 68 -10.76 -17.95 12.18
N CYS A 69 -10.67 -16.64 11.99
CA CYS A 69 -10.44 -16.07 10.66
C CYS A 69 -9.07 -16.58 10.20
N ASN A 70 -9.02 -17.19 9.02
CA ASN A 70 -7.79 -17.59 8.36
C ASN A 70 -7.04 -16.31 7.93
N VAL A 71 -6.43 -15.64 8.91
CA VAL A 71 -5.66 -14.38 8.79
C VAL A 71 -4.60 -14.48 7.70
N GLU A 72 -4.15 -15.71 7.42
CA GLU A 72 -3.12 -16.05 6.45
C GLU A 72 -3.53 -15.82 4.99
N TYR A 73 -4.82 -15.66 4.70
CA TYR A 73 -5.35 -15.50 3.34
C TYR A 73 -6.06 -14.16 3.09
N ASP A 74 -6.12 -13.27 4.08
CA ASP A 74 -6.63 -11.92 3.86
C ASP A 74 -5.58 -11.10 3.10
N ARG A 75 -5.69 -11.10 1.76
CA ARG A 75 -4.80 -10.36 0.85
C ARG A 75 -4.77 -8.87 1.15
N TYR A 76 -5.88 -8.29 1.60
CA TYR A 76 -5.92 -6.89 2.01
C TYR A 76 -5.05 -6.69 3.25
N LEU A 77 -5.26 -7.46 4.30
CA LEU A 77 -4.47 -7.37 5.54
C LEU A 77 -2.97 -7.62 5.29
N LEU A 78 -2.62 -8.62 4.48
CA LEU A 78 -1.23 -8.91 4.12
C LEU A 78 -0.57 -7.73 3.41
N PHE A 79 -1.26 -7.12 2.45
CA PHE A 79 -0.73 -5.96 1.73
C PHE A 79 -0.58 -4.74 2.65
N ILE A 80 -1.56 -4.50 3.53
CA ILE A 80 -1.48 -3.43 4.53
C ILE A 80 -0.29 -3.64 5.47
N CYS A 81 -0.10 -4.85 5.99
CA CYS A 81 1.04 -5.14 6.88
C CYS A 81 2.38 -5.00 6.14
N SER A 82 2.46 -5.43 4.88
CA SER A 82 3.62 -5.18 4.02
C SER A 82 3.90 -3.68 3.85
N THR A 83 2.84 -2.88 3.78
CA THR A 83 2.91 -1.42 3.71
C THR A 83 3.39 -0.79 5.02
N ILE A 84 2.91 -1.29 6.17
CA ILE A 84 3.38 -0.86 7.50
C ILE A 84 4.87 -1.14 7.64
N ILE A 85 5.33 -2.36 7.33
CA ILE A 85 6.75 -2.74 7.35
C ILE A 85 7.55 -1.79 6.45
N SER A 86 7.10 -1.60 5.21
CA SER A 86 7.76 -0.71 4.26
C SER A 86 7.84 0.75 4.78
N SER A 87 6.78 1.25 5.41
CA SER A 87 6.78 2.59 5.99
C SER A 87 7.82 2.76 7.10
N LYS A 88 8.04 1.72 7.92
CA LYS A 88 9.06 1.72 8.98
C LYS A 88 10.50 1.69 8.45
N ILE A 89 10.70 1.20 7.23
CA ILE A 89 12.00 1.16 6.56
C ILE A 89 12.37 2.53 5.99
N TYR A 90 11.40 3.21 5.35
CA TYR A 90 11.67 4.42 4.56
C TYR A 90 11.36 5.74 5.27
N LEU A 91 10.68 5.72 6.42
CA LEU A 91 10.37 6.93 7.18
C LEU A 91 11.23 7.01 8.43
N ASP A 92 11.90 8.14 8.62
CA ASP A 92 12.62 8.45 9.87
C ASP A 92 11.66 8.48 11.08
N CYS A 93 10.42 8.90 10.83
CA CYS A 93 9.33 8.91 11.80
C CYS A 93 8.18 8.06 11.26
N SER A 94 8.00 6.86 11.81
CA SER A 94 6.91 5.95 11.42
C SER A 94 5.79 5.94 12.46
N PHE A 95 4.56 5.73 11.99
CA PHE A 95 3.41 5.54 12.86
C PHE A 95 3.52 4.24 13.66
N THR A 96 3.00 4.25 14.89
CA THR A 96 2.86 3.03 15.68
C THR A 96 1.81 2.11 15.05
N ASN A 97 1.88 0.81 15.36
CA ASN A 97 0.87 -0.15 14.90
C ASN A 97 -0.53 0.17 15.45
N ASP A 98 -0.60 0.80 16.62
CA ASP A 98 -1.86 1.28 17.19
C ASP A 98 -2.46 2.40 16.34
N SER A 99 -1.63 3.38 15.93
CA SER A 99 -2.05 4.45 15.02
C SER A 99 -2.52 3.93 13.65
N TRP A 100 -1.94 2.82 13.16
CA TRP A 100 -2.39 2.20 11.92
C TRP A 100 -3.79 1.60 12.02
N THR A 101 -4.27 1.22 13.21
CA THR A 101 -5.62 0.66 13.40
C THR A 101 -6.72 1.63 12.98
N GLU A 102 -6.52 2.94 13.17
CA GLU A 102 -7.46 3.99 12.76
C GLU A 102 -7.64 4.05 11.24
N ILE A 103 -6.59 3.68 10.49
CA ILE A 103 -6.53 3.81 9.04
C ILE A 103 -6.99 2.51 8.35
N CYS A 104 -6.55 1.36 8.86
CA CYS A 104 -6.83 0.07 8.22
C CYS A 104 -8.04 -0.68 8.81
N HIS A 105 -8.55 -0.23 9.97
CA HIS A 105 -9.66 -0.84 10.70
C HIS A 105 -9.44 -2.30 11.10
N PHE A 106 -8.18 -2.68 11.34
CA PHE A 106 -7.83 -3.97 11.96
C PHE A 106 -7.38 -3.76 13.40
N PRO A 107 -7.70 -4.68 14.33
CA PRO A 107 -7.20 -4.58 15.70
C PRO A 107 -5.67 -4.73 15.72
N VAL A 108 -5.00 -3.98 16.61
CA VAL A 108 -3.53 -3.94 16.71
C VAL A 108 -2.91 -5.33 16.88
N LEU A 109 -3.57 -6.24 17.60
CA LEU A 109 -3.12 -7.62 17.78
C LEU A 109 -3.00 -8.39 16.45
N TYR A 110 -3.92 -8.15 15.51
CA TYR A 110 -3.87 -8.77 14.18
C TYR A 110 -2.73 -8.19 13.34
N ILE A 111 -2.58 -6.87 13.37
CA ILE A 111 -1.48 -6.18 12.68
C ILE A 111 -0.14 -6.72 13.18
N ASN A 112 0.07 -6.74 14.50
CA ASN A 112 1.30 -7.25 15.11
C ASN A 112 1.57 -8.71 14.72
N LYS A 113 0.54 -9.56 14.76
CA LYS A 113 0.67 -10.99 14.42
C LYS A 113 1.08 -11.19 12.97
N VAL A 114 0.45 -10.47 12.04
CA VAL A 114 0.74 -10.60 10.60
C VAL A 114 2.08 -9.97 10.25
N GLU A 115 2.38 -8.79 10.78
CA GLU A 115 3.69 -8.14 10.61
C GLU A 115 4.82 -9.07 11.06
N TYR A 116 4.72 -9.62 12.28
CA TYR A 116 5.69 -10.57 12.80
C TYR A 116 5.84 -11.80 11.90
N LYS A 117 4.72 -12.35 11.43
CA LYS A 117 4.74 -13.50 10.53
C LYS A 117 5.46 -13.19 9.23
N ILE A 118 5.14 -12.08 8.57
CA ILE A 118 5.81 -11.67 7.32
C ILE A 118 7.31 -11.53 7.54
N LEU A 119 7.72 -10.82 8.59
CA LEU A 119 9.13 -10.59 8.89
C LEU A 119 9.88 -11.90 9.17
N LYS A 120 9.28 -12.80 9.96
CA LYS A 120 9.87 -14.09 10.29
C LYS A 120 10.00 -14.98 9.05
N GLU A 121 8.94 -15.11 8.25
CA GLU A 121 8.94 -15.94 7.05
C GLU A 121 9.85 -15.39 5.95
N LEU A 122 10.13 -14.09 5.94
CA LEU A 122 11.09 -13.48 5.03
C LEU A 122 12.50 -13.38 5.61
N ASP A 123 12.71 -13.87 6.83
CA ASP A 123 13.98 -13.78 7.56
C ASP A 123 14.54 -12.33 7.57
N TYR A 124 13.63 -11.37 7.80
CA TYR A 124 13.86 -9.92 7.74
C TYR A 124 14.42 -9.39 6.41
N ASN A 125 14.47 -10.21 5.36
CA ASN A 125 14.87 -9.79 4.02
C ASN A 125 13.70 -9.10 3.30
N VAL A 126 13.39 -7.88 3.73
CA VAL A 126 12.23 -7.07 3.30
C VAL A 126 12.60 -5.83 2.49
N PHE A 127 13.89 -5.65 2.19
CA PHE A 127 14.39 -4.53 1.40
C PHE A 127 14.45 -4.91 -0.08
N MET A 128 13.76 -4.13 -0.93
CA MET A 128 13.89 -4.21 -2.38
C MET A 128 15.28 -3.72 -2.80
N PRO A 129 16.02 -4.44 -3.67
CA PRO A 129 17.27 -3.94 -4.25
C PRO A 129 17.09 -2.57 -4.92
N TYR A 130 18.08 -1.69 -4.74
CA TYR A 130 18.01 -0.30 -5.20
C TYR A 130 17.76 -0.20 -6.71
N GLU A 131 18.40 -1.06 -7.51
CA GLU A 131 18.28 -1.08 -8.96
C GLU A 131 16.84 -1.34 -9.41
N ASN A 132 16.15 -2.25 -8.72
CA ASN A 132 14.74 -2.55 -8.98
C ASN A 132 13.84 -1.38 -8.57
N LEU A 133 14.15 -0.75 -7.43
CA LEU A 133 13.40 0.40 -6.94
C LEU A 133 13.55 1.59 -7.90
N GLU A 134 14.76 1.88 -8.34
CA GLU A 134 15.07 2.95 -9.29
C GLU A 134 14.35 2.73 -10.62
N MET A 135 14.36 1.51 -11.15
CA MET A 135 13.66 1.15 -12.38
C MET A 135 12.15 1.43 -12.27
N LEU A 136 11.50 0.98 -11.19
CA LEU A 136 10.08 1.27 -10.94
C LEU A 136 9.83 2.77 -10.77
N TYR A 137 10.74 3.47 -10.10
CA TYR A 137 10.64 4.92 -9.97
C TYR A 137 10.72 5.66 -11.30
N ARG A 138 11.56 5.24 -12.23
CA ARG A 138 11.61 5.84 -13.57
C ARG A 138 10.31 5.56 -14.33
N GLU A 139 9.80 4.33 -14.27
CA GLU A 139 8.59 3.93 -15.00
C GLU A 139 7.32 4.64 -14.48
N TYR A 140 7.18 4.77 -13.16
CA TYR A 140 5.96 5.25 -12.50
C TYR A 140 6.08 6.66 -11.92
N GLY A 141 7.30 7.11 -11.58
CA GLY A 141 7.59 8.37 -10.88
C GLY A 141 7.82 9.59 -11.79
N GLU A 142 8.52 9.46 -12.93
CA GLU A 142 8.82 10.61 -13.82
C GLU A 142 7.55 11.34 -14.32
N LYS A 143 6.45 10.62 -14.54
CA LYS A 143 5.18 11.22 -14.96
C LYS A 143 4.38 11.85 -13.81
N LEU A 144 4.71 11.53 -12.56
CA LEU A 144 4.04 12.07 -11.38
C LEU A 144 4.55 13.48 -11.04
N GLU A 145 5.85 13.73 -11.20
CA GLU A 145 6.45 15.06 -10.97
C GLU A 145 5.94 16.09 -11.98
N LEU A 146 5.93 15.74 -13.28
CA LEU A 146 5.36 16.58 -14.35
C LEU A 146 3.88 16.94 -14.09
N HIS A 147 3.05 15.97 -13.69
CA HIS A 147 1.64 16.21 -13.41
C HIS A 147 1.41 17.03 -12.13
N ASN A 148 2.25 16.86 -11.11
CA ASN A 148 2.20 17.62 -9.87
C ASN A 148 2.66 19.07 -10.07
N GLU A 149 3.68 19.31 -10.90
CA GLU A 149 4.07 20.65 -11.31
C GLU A 149 2.96 21.38 -12.07
N GLU A 150 2.31 20.71 -13.03
CA GLU A 150 1.17 21.28 -13.76
C GLU A 150 -0.01 21.62 -12.83
N LYS A 151 -0.34 20.73 -11.88
CA LYS A 151 -1.37 21.00 -10.86
C LYS A 151 -0.96 22.16 -9.95
N ARG A 152 0.31 22.26 -9.57
CA ARG A 152 0.83 23.36 -8.74
C ARG A 152 0.75 24.68 -9.49
N LYS A 153 1.19 24.72 -10.76
CA LYS A 153 1.05 25.87 -11.67
C LYS A 153 -0.42 26.30 -11.81
N LYS A 154 -1.35 25.37 -12.04
CA LYS A 154 -2.81 25.65 -12.12
C LYS A 154 -3.40 26.19 -10.81
N ARG A 155 -2.97 25.68 -9.65
CA ARG A 155 -3.40 26.19 -8.34
C ARG A 155 -2.90 27.61 -8.08
N THR A 156 -1.65 27.89 -8.44
CA THR A 156 -1.07 29.23 -8.36
C THR A 156 -1.83 30.19 -9.29
N LEU A 157 -2.09 29.79 -10.54
CA LEU A 157 -2.86 30.60 -11.50
C LEU A 157 -4.28 30.90 -11.01
N ARG A 158 -4.97 29.93 -10.42
CA ARG A 158 -6.31 30.13 -9.81
C ARG A 158 -6.26 31.09 -8.63
N ARG A 159 -5.23 31.01 -7.78
CA ARG A 159 -5.05 31.96 -6.67
C ARG A 159 -4.84 33.39 -7.19
N PHE A 160 -4.01 33.55 -8.22
CA PHE A 160 -3.83 34.84 -8.88
C PHE A 160 -5.13 35.35 -9.50
N LEU A 161 -5.84 34.54 -10.28
CA LEU A 161 -7.12 34.95 -10.88
C LEU A 161 -8.17 35.33 -9.83
N ASN A 162 -8.27 34.60 -8.72
CA ASN A 162 -9.20 34.95 -7.63
C ASN A 162 -8.81 36.24 -6.91
N LEU A 163 -7.52 36.58 -6.83
CA LEU A 163 -7.08 37.88 -6.30
C LEU A 163 -7.46 39.04 -7.23
N PHE A 164 -7.45 38.82 -8.55
CA PHE A 164 -7.86 39.83 -9.54
C PHE A 164 -9.38 40.00 -9.68
N ILE A 165 -10.18 39.02 -9.27
CA ILE A 165 -11.66 39.10 -9.30
C ILE A 165 -12.23 39.75 -8.02
N CYS A 166 -11.43 39.90 -6.97
CA CYS A 166 -11.82 40.55 -5.70
C CYS A 166 -11.38 42.02 -5.58
N MET A 167 -10.92 42.65 -6.66
CA MET A 167 -10.69 44.10 -6.80
C MET A 167 -11.73 44.69 -7.76
#